data_AF-A0AAU1RAB1-F1
#
_entry.id   AF-A0AAU1RAB1-F1
#
_cell.length_a   1.000
_cell.length_b   1.000
_cell.length_c   1.000
_cell.angle_alpha   90.00
_cell.angle_beta   90.00
_cell.angle_gamma   90.00
#
_symmetry.space_group_name_H-M   'P 1'
#
loop_
_entity.id
_entity.type
_entity.pdbx_description
1 polymer ?
#
loop_
_entity_poly.entity_id
_entity_poly.type
_entity_poly.pdbx_seq_one_letter_code
_entity_poly.pdbx_strand_id
1 'polypeptide(L)'
;MSTTARQDTLRTCAPPPSPDPTPAQPGIRISAAPIYRHHDDRARWYLQTATAPTAACACRCGYTDTARGAEAVAALATSYKEHRAACR
;
A
#
# COMPACT_ATOMS: atom_id res chain seq x y z
N MET A 1 -4.24 -12.93 -46.71
CA MET A 1 -4.36 -11.60 -46.06
C MET A 1 -4.21 -11.82 -44.57
N SER A 2 -2.98 -11.73 -44.05
CA SER A 2 -2.67 -12.07 -42.65
C SER A 2 -2.33 -10.80 -41.91
N THR A 3 -3.21 -10.37 -41.01
CA THR A 3 -3.02 -9.16 -40.20
C THR A 3 -2.12 -9.49 -39.01
N THR A 4 -0.88 -8.99 -39.04
CA THR A 4 0.04 -9.06 -37.91
C THR A 4 -0.49 -8.21 -36.76
N ALA A 5 -0.85 -8.86 -35.64
CA ALA A 5 -1.16 -8.19 -34.39
C ALA A 5 0.13 -7.53 -33.86
N ARG A 6 0.15 -6.19 -33.82
CA ARG A 6 1.16 -5.42 -33.10
C ARG A 6 0.93 -5.62 -31.61
N GLN A 7 1.81 -6.39 -30.97
CA GLN A 7 1.86 -6.48 -29.51
C GLN A 7 2.57 -5.25 -28.99
N ASP A 8 1.79 -4.27 -28.53
CA ASP A 8 2.28 -3.11 -27.80
C ASP A 8 2.72 -3.60 -26.42
N THR A 9 4.02 -3.89 -26.28
CA THR A 9 4.61 -4.27 -25.01
C THR A 9 4.60 -3.05 -24.09
N LEU A 10 3.50 -2.89 -23.34
CA LEU A 10 3.44 -2.00 -22.20
C LEU A 10 4.58 -2.38 -21.26
N ARG A 11 5.64 -1.57 -21.29
CA ARG A 11 6.77 -1.66 -20.38
C ARG A 11 6.24 -1.30 -19.00
N THR A 12 5.78 -2.30 -18.26
CA THR A 12 5.47 -2.16 -16.84
C THR A 12 6.77 -1.78 -16.14
N CYS A 13 6.94 -0.49 -15.83
CA CYS A 13 7.84 -0.10 -14.77
C CYS A 13 7.34 -0.78 -13.51
N ALA A 14 7.98 -1.89 -13.13
CA ALA A 14 7.78 -2.45 -11.81
C ALA A 14 8.04 -1.33 -10.81
N PRO A 15 7.14 -1.10 -9.83
CA PRO A 15 7.41 -0.13 -8.79
C PRO A 15 8.75 -0.48 -8.13
N PRO A 16 9.59 0.51 -7.78
CA PRO A 16 10.85 0.23 -7.11
C PRO A 16 10.57 -0.65 -5.87
N PRO A 17 11.52 -1.54 -5.49
CA PRO A 17 11.38 -2.30 -4.25
C PRO A 17 11.07 -1.31 -3.14
N SER A 18 9.90 -1.45 -2.52
CA SER A 18 9.49 -0.55 -1.46
C SER A 18 10.59 -0.63 -0.39
N PRO A 19 11.23 0.49 0.00
CA PRO A 19 12.16 0.47 1.12
C PRO A 19 11.45 -0.18 2.31
N ASP A 20 12.20 -0.91 3.15
CA ASP A 20 11.67 -1.56 4.35
C ASP A 20 10.68 -0.61 5.03
N PRO A 21 9.37 -0.95 5.03
CA PRO A 21 8.34 -0.01 5.48
C PRO A 21 8.42 0.21 6.99
N THR A 22 9.24 -0.58 7.70
CA THR A 22 9.43 -0.50 9.14
C THR A 22 9.78 0.94 9.57
N PRO A 23 8.95 1.55 10.44
CA PRO A 23 9.20 2.89 10.92
C PRO A 23 10.52 2.97 11.71
N ALA A 24 11.38 3.95 11.38
CA ALA A 24 12.61 4.22 12.15
C ALA A 24 12.34 4.74 13.58
N GLN A 25 11.11 5.16 13.88
CA GLN A 25 10.65 5.58 15.20
C GLN A 25 9.42 4.78 15.59
N PRO A 26 9.20 4.48 16.89
CA PRO A 26 8.03 3.73 17.33
C PRO A 26 6.72 4.36 16.84
N GLY A 27 5.87 3.59 16.17
CA GLY A 27 4.68 4.07 15.49
C GLY A 27 4.17 3.10 14.42
N ILE A 28 3.07 3.48 13.78
CA ILE A 28 2.56 2.83 12.57
C ILE A 28 2.69 3.81 11.39
N ARG A 29 3.21 3.32 10.26
CA ARG A 29 3.26 4.05 8.98
C ARG A 29 2.35 3.33 7.98
N ILE A 30 1.43 4.08 7.38
CA ILE A 30 0.52 3.59 6.35
C ILE A 30 0.86 4.32 5.06
N SER A 31 1.10 3.55 4.00
CA SER A 31 1.39 4.05 2.65
C SER A 31 0.28 3.57 1.70
N ALA A 32 -0.37 4.51 1.03
CA ALA A 32 -1.39 4.22 0.03
C ALA A 32 -1.09 5.03 -1.24
N ALA A 33 -1.27 4.40 -2.40
CA ALA A 33 -1.12 5.10 -3.68
C ALA A 33 -2.22 6.16 -3.81
N PRO A 34 -1.91 7.36 -4.34
CA PRO A 34 -2.92 8.38 -4.58
C PRO A 34 -3.98 7.86 -5.56
N ILE A 35 -5.23 8.25 -5.34
CA ILE A 35 -6.31 8.01 -6.31
C ILE A 35 -6.15 9.04 -7.43
N TYR A 36 -5.71 8.59 -8.60
CA TYR A 36 -5.55 9.47 -9.75
C TYR A 36 -6.89 9.66 -10.47
N ARG A 37 -7.30 10.92 -10.63
CA ARG A 37 -8.44 11.31 -11.45
C ARG A 37 -7.95 11.52 -12.88
N HIS A 38 -8.44 10.74 -13.83
CA HIS A 38 -8.20 11.03 -15.23
C HIS A 38 -8.97 12.31 -15.60
N HIS A 39 -8.28 13.32 -16.14
CA HIS A 39 -8.88 14.64 -16.39
C HIS A 39 -10.01 14.61 -17.45
N ASP A 40 -9.92 13.68 -18.41
CA ASP A 40 -10.93 13.48 -19.47
C ASP A 40 -12.08 12.55 -19.07
N ASP A 41 -11.92 11.70 -18.05
CA ASP A 41 -12.97 10.80 -17.58
C ASP A 41 -13.49 11.28 -16.23
N ARG A 42 -14.38 12.28 -16.28
CA ARG A 42 -15.03 12.84 -15.09
C ARG A 42 -16.14 11.95 -14.54
N ALA A 43 -16.55 10.91 -15.27
CA ALA A 43 -17.70 10.06 -14.96
C ALA A 43 -17.31 8.79 -14.21
N ARG A 44 -16.09 8.26 -14.39
CA ARG A 44 -15.61 7.13 -13.59
C ARG A 44 -14.90 7.60 -12.32
N TRP A 45 -15.66 7.63 -11.23
CA TRP A 45 -15.09 7.58 -9.89
C TRP A 45 -14.47 6.20 -9.70
N TYR A 46 -13.21 6.02 -10.09
CA TYR A 46 -12.48 4.82 -9.70
C TYR A 46 -12.23 4.89 -8.20
N LEU A 47 -13.04 4.15 -7.43
CA LEU A 47 -12.77 3.83 -6.02
C LEU A 47 -11.53 2.95 -5.84
N GLN A 48 -10.93 2.46 -6.93
CA GLN A 48 -9.72 1.64 -6.88
C GLN A 48 -8.48 2.50 -6.71
N THR A 49 -7.79 2.31 -5.59
CA THR A 49 -6.41 2.76 -5.43
C THR A 49 -5.53 2.09 -6.49
N ALA A 50 -4.61 2.85 -7.09
CA ALA A 50 -3.69 2.33 -8.11
C ALA A 50 -2.81 1.17 -7.59
N THR A 51 -2.70 1.00 -6.28
CA THR A 51 -2.03 -0.13 -5.61
C THR A 51 -2.72 -0.40 -4.27
N ALA A 52 -2.69 -1.66 -3.81
CA ALA A 52 -3.17 -2.01 -2.47
C ALA A 52 -2.37 -1.25 -1.40
N PRO A 53 -3.03 -0.68 -0.36
CA PRO A 53 -2.32 0.01 0.70
C PRO A 53 -1.41 -0.94 1.47
N THR A 54 -0.33 -0.41 2.02
CA THR A 54 0.63 -1.15 2.84
C THR A 54 0.84 -0.42 4.15
N ALA A 55 1.10 -1.16 5.23
CA ALA A 55 1.43 -0.59 6.51
C ALA A 55 2.56 -1.36 7.19
N ALA A 56 3.27 -0.68 8.06
CA ALA A 56 4.27 -1.27 8.94
C ALA A 56 4.26 -0.57 10.28
N CYS A 57 4.49 -1.32 11.35
CA CYS A 57 4.58 -0.79 12.69
C CYS A 57 5.88 -1.23 13.36
N ALA A 58 6.31 -0.40 14.30
CA ALA A 58 7.41 -0.70 15.21
C ALA A 58 7.04 -0.17 16.59
N CYS A 59 7.31 -0.94 17.63
CA CYS A 59 7.14 -0.55 19.03
C CYS A 59 8.49 -0.53 19.74
N ARG A 60 8.58 0.24 20.84
CA ARG A 60 9.82 0.36 21.61
C ARG A 60 10.29 -0.97 22.24
N CYS A 61 9.37 -1.90 22.50
CA CYS A 61 9.65 -3.23 23.01
C CYS A 61 10.27 -4.19 21.97
N GLY A 62 10.45 -3.75 20.72
CA GLY A 62 10.97 -4.57 19.63
C GLY A 62 9.89 -5.28 18.80
N TYR A 63 8.60 -5.09 19.11
CA TYR A 63 7.51 -5.58 18.24
C TYR A 63 7.51 -4.83 16.91
N THR A 64 7.53 -5.57 15.81
CA THR A 64 7.43 -5.05 14.44
C THR A 64 6.51 -5.94 13.63
N ASP A 65 5.69 -5.35 12.76
CA ASP A 65 4.78 -6.10 11.90
C ASP A 65 4.46 -5.29 10.63
N THR A 66 4.04 -5.98 9.57
CA THR A 66 3.73 -5.37 8.27
C THR A 66 2.46 -5.98 7.66
N ALA A 67 1.67 -5.16 6.97
CA ALA A 67 0.43 -5.59 6.34
C ALA A 67 0.28 -5.00 4.94
N ARG A 68 -0.43 -5.72 4.07
CA ARG A 68 -0.77 -5.29 2.71
C ARG A 68 -2.24 -5.58 2.41
N GLY A 69 -2.94 -4.60 1.86
CA GLY A 69 -4.39 -4.62 1.63
C GLY A 69 -5.17 -3.86 2.70
N ALA A 70 -6.33 -3.29 2.33
CA ALA A 70 -7.07 -2.38 3.20
C ALA A 70 -7.50 -3.03 4.52
N GLU A 71 -8.09 -4.22 4.45
CA GLU A 71 -8.51 -4.99 5.64
C GLU A 71 -7.33 -5.36 6.54
N ALA A 72 -6.24 -5.87 5.95
CA ALA A 72 -5.06 -6.24 6.72
C ALA A 72 -4.40 -5.04 7.39
N VAL A 73 -4.37 -3.88 6.71
CA VAL A 73 -3.87 -2.62 7.26
C VAL A 73 -4.75 -2.14 8.42
N ALA A 74 -6.08 -2.26 8.31
CA ALA A 74 -7.00 -1.91 9.39
C ALA A 74 -6.86 -2.84 10.60
N ALA A 75 -6.70 -4.14 10.36
CA ALA A 75 -6.42 -5.12 11.41
C ALA A 75 -5.09 -4.80 12.10
N LEU A 76 -4.03 -4.54 11.35
CA LEU A 76 -2.72 -4.16 11.89
C LEU A 76 -2.80 -2.90 12.76
N ALA A 77 -3.54 -1.88 12.33
CA ALA A 77 -3.73 -0.66 13.12
C ALA A 77 -4.44 -0.95 14.45
N THR A 78 -5.41 -1.86 14.46
CA THR A 78 -6.13 -2.29 15.66
C THR A 78 -5.21 -3.06 16.61
N SER A 79 -4.52 -4.09 16.10
CA SER A 79 -3.57 -4.90 16.88
C SER A 79 -2.43 -4.05 17.45
N TYR A 80 -1.88 -3.11 16.68
CA TYR A 80 -0.85 -2.20 17.16
C TYR A 80 -1.36 -1.27 18.27
N LYS A 81 -2.62 -0.81 18.20
CA LYS A 81 -3.23 0.02 19.24
C LYS A 81 -3.41 -0.76 20.55
N GLU A 82 -3.90 -1.98 20.47
CA GLU A 82 -4.04 -2.89 21.62
C GLU A 82 -2.67 -3.22 22.24
N HIS A 83 -1.70 -3.58 21.39
CA HIS A 83 -0.33 -3.84 21.81
C HIS A 83 0.28 -2.62 22.52
N ARG A 84 0.15 -1.43 21.94
CA ARG A 84 0.68 -0.19 22.52
C ARG A 84 0.05 0.14 23.88
N ALA A 85 -1.21 -0.23 24.12
CA ALA A 85 -1.88 -0.01 25.40
C ALA A 85 -1.34 -0.93 26.51
N ALA A 86 -0.93 -2.15 26.16
CA ALA A 86 -0.35 -3.12 27.09
C ALA A 86 1.17 -2.98 27.25
N CYS A 87 1.85 -2.50 26.21
CA CYS A 87 3.29 -2.33 26.17
C CYS A 87 3.71 -1.11 27.02
N ARG A 88 4.63 -1.33 27.97
CA ARG A 88 5.24 -0.28 28.81
C ARG A 88 6.73 -0.18 28.55
#